data_AF-A0A9N9SXJ6-F1
#
_entry.id   AF-A0A9N9SXJ6-F1
#
_cell.length_a   1.000
_cell.length_b   1.000
_cell.length_c   1.000
_cell.angle_alpha   90.00
_cell.angle_beta   90.00
_cell.angle_gamma   90.00
#
_symmetry.space_group_name_H-M   'P 1'
#
loop_
_entity.id
_entity.type
_entity.pdbx_description
1 polymer ?
#
loop_
_entity_poly.entity_id
_entity_poly.type
_entity_poly.pdbx_seq_one_letter_code
_entity_poly.pdbx_strand_id
1 'polypeptide(L)'
;MVLLESVANDFETRKLLALPQEEIVQKKFADRDMKKTRKIVILLSLCVVVMITQFYVITHSVKIEAANHYSKDETELAELYVITPTFKKPEQIPELVRLSQTLLLIPKLTWLVVEDGYEKNDRVEAVLKRKIGLNYRYLLAPMPEKYRNSSYAKPKGVSNRNKGLEWIRKYAQNGVLYFADDDNTYDVELFHEIRKTKTVSLFPVGLVTELGLSSPIVENCKFIDFYDGWIGGRKFPVDMAGFAVSVEFLLSRPNAKMPYTAGYEEDGFLRSLAPFEAKDAQMLASCCSEILVWHTRTVHTSPAKRNNLTYVYKNSNLPTLQELIV
;
A
#
# COMPACT_ATOMS: atom_id res chain seq x y z
N MET A 1 -16.47 -46.46 74.92
CA MET A 1 -16.70 -47.91 74.83
C MET A 1 -15.55 -48.51 74.03
N VAL A 2 -14.59 -49.12 74.71
CA VAL A 2 -14.40 -50.59 74.84
C VAL A 2 -13.56 -51.10 73.64
N LEU A 3 -12.27 -51.44 73.82
CA LEU A 3 -11.73 -52.76 74.27
C LEU A 3 -11.94 -53.82 73.15
N LEU A 4 -10.93 -54.49 72.58
CA LEU A 4 -10.18 -55.65 73.13
C LEU A 4 -9.11 -56.10 72.10
N GLU A 5 -7.85 -56.33 72.48
CA GLU A 5 -7.21 -57.63 72.81
C GLU A 5 -7.17 -58.67 71.66
N SER A 6 -5.98 -58.92 71.07
CA SER A 6 -5.09 -60.12 71.24
C SER A 6 -5.51 -61.30 70.33
N VAL A 7 -4.66 -62.02 69.60
CA VAL A 7 -3.50 -62.89 69.96
C VAL A 7 -2.72 -63.27 68.67
N ALA A 8 -1.47 -63.76 68.84
CA ALA A 8 -0.76 -64.81 68.07
C ALA A 8 0.42 -64.42 67.15
N ASN A 9 1.62 -64.54 67.73
CA ASN A 9 2.77 -65.34 67.27
C ASN A 9 2.75 -65.92 65.83
N ASP A 10 3.78 -65.62 65.03
CA ASP A 10 4.34 -66.61 64.09
C ASP A 10 5.83 -66.31 63.78
N PHE A 11 6.68 -67.30 64.02
CA PHE A 11 8.15 -67.21 64.01
C PHE A 11 8.76 -67.77 62.70
N GLU A 12 7.92 -68.19 61.74
CA GLU A 12 8.35 -68.79 60.47
C GLU A 12 8.52 -67.79 59.30
N THR A 13 8.28 -66.49 59.49
CA THR A 13 8.29 -65.54 58.35
C THR A 13 9.59 -64.75 58.15
N ARG A 14 10.67 -65.03 58.91
CA ARG A 14 11.86 -64.14 58.94
C ARG A 14 13.08 -64.59 58.12
N LYS A 15 12.90 -65.43 57.09
CA LYS A 15 14.00 -65.81 56.17
C LYS A 15 13.79 -65.48 54.70
N LEU A 16 12.77 -64.69 54.36
CA LEU A 16 12.67 -64.01 53.08
C LEU A 16 12.49 -62.51 53.31
N LEU A 17 13.32 -61.70 52.65
CA LEU A 17 13.26 -60.24 52.52
C LEU A 17 14.03 -59.40 53.56
N ALA A 18 15.31 -59.70 53.78
CA ALA A 18 16.27 -58.67 54.23
C ALA A 18 17.12 -58.25 53.03
N LEU A 19 16.67 -57.24 52.28
CA LEU A 19 17.61 -56.45 51.48
C LEU A 19 18.61 -55.81 52.48
N PRO A 20 19.93 -55.81 52.22
CA PRO A 20 20.90 -55.18 53.10
C PRO A 20 20.44 -53.75 53.43
N GLN A 21 20.47 -53.34 54.69
CA GLN A 21 19.96 -52.01 55.10
C GLN A 21 20.57 -50.85 54.29
N GLU A 22 21.80 -51.01 53.80
CA GLU A 22 22.46 -50.06 52.89
C GLU A 22 21.73 -49.90 51.55
N GLU A 23 21.20 -50.97 50.98
CA GLU A 23 20.50 -50.96 49.69
C GLU A 23 19.13 -50.26 49.81
N ILE A 24 18.45 -50.42 50.95
CA ILE A 24 17.19 -49.72 51.27
C ILE A 24 17.43 -48.21 51.47
N VAL A 25 18.52 -47.84 52.15
CA VAL A 25 18.89 -46.44 52.37
C VAL A 25 19.28 -45.77 51.05
N GLN A 26 20.08 -46.42 50.20
CA GLN A 26 20.43 -45.92 48.87
C GLN A 26 19.19 -45.76 47.98
N LYS A 27 18.26 -46.73 48.00
CA LYS A 27 17.01 -46.65 47.23
C LYS A 27 16.09 -45.53 47.72
N LYS A 28 16.00 -45.28 49.03
CA LYS A 28 15.27 -44.13 49.60
C LYS A 28 15.93 -42.79 49.25
N PHE A 29 17.26 -42.73 49.23
CA PHE A 29 18.00 -41.53 48.83
C PHE A 29 17.78 -41.22 47.35
N ALA A 30 17.91 -42.23 46.47
CA ALA A 30 17.65 -42.12 45.04
C ALA A 30 16.19 -41.73 44.74
N ASP A 31 15.20 -42.28 45.47
CA ASP A 31 13.79 -41.93 45.30
C ASP A 31 13.48 -40.50 45.80
N ARG A 32 14.15 -40.04 46.86
CA ARG A 32 14.07 -38.64 47.34
C ARG A 32 14.70 -37.66 46.34
N ASP A 33 15.83 -38.03 45.75
CA ASP A 33 16.52 -37.19 44.76
C ASP A 33 15.74 -37.15 43.44
N MET A 34 15.19 -38.28 43.00
CA MET A 34 14.27 -38.35 41.86
C MET A 34 13.00 -37.50 42.09
N LYS A 35 12.42 -37.51 43.29
CA LYS A 35 11.29 -36.63 43.66
C LYS A 35 11.68 -35.15 43.64
N LYS A 36 12.89 -34.81 44.09
CA LYS A 36 13.42 -33.43 44.06
C LYS A 36 13.65 -32.96 42.61
N THR A 37 14.27 -33.79 41.79
CA THR A 37 14.46 -33.53 40.35
C THR A 37 13.14 -33.39 39.61
N ARG A 38 12.15 -34.26 39.88
CA ARG A 38 10.78 -34.10 39.33
C ARG A 38 10.13 -32.78 39.72
N LYS A 39 10.26 -32.35 40.98
CA LYS A 39 9.75 -31.04 41.44
C LYS A 39 10.45 -29.88 40.74
N ILE A 40 11.76 -29.95 40.54
CA ILE A 40 12.53 -28.92 39.82
C ILE A 40 12.10 -28.86 38.36
N VAL A 41 11.95 -30.01 37.70
CA VAL A 41 11.49 -30.07 36.30
C VAL A 41 10.06 -29.52 36.17
N ILE A 42 9.14 -29.87 37.08
CA ILE A 42 7.78 -29.33 37.08
C ILE A 42 7.79 -27.81 37.29
N LEU A 43 8.62 -27.30 38.21
CA LEU A 43 8.74 -25.87 38.48
C LEU A 43 9.32 -25.12 37.26
N LEU A 44 10.35 -25.65 36.62
CA LEU A 44 10.93 -25.09 35.40
C LEU A 44 9.92 -25.09 34.25
N SER A 45 9.19 -26.18 34.06
CA SER A 45 8.12 -26.27 33.06
C SER A 45 7.01 -25.25 33.31
N LEU A 46 6.61 -25.06 34.57
CA LEU A 46 5.64 -24.02 34.95
C LEU A 46 6.16 -22.60 34.65
N CYS A 47 7.43 -22.32 34.98
CA CYS A 47 8.06 -21.04 34.64
C CYS A 47 8.09 -20.78 33.13
N VAL A 48 8.41 -21.79 32.32
CA VAL A 48 8.41 -21.67 30.85
C VAL A 48 7.01 -21.37 30.32
N VAL A 49 5.98 -22.06 30.82
CA VAL A 49 4.59 -21.80 30.42
C VAL A 49 4.18 -20.37 30.78
N VAL A 50 4.52 -19.88 31.98
CA VAL A 50 4.23 -18.50 32.40
C VAL A 50 4.95 -17.48 31.52
N MET A 51 6.21 -17.71 31.14
CA MET A 51 6.94 -16.81 30.24
C MET A 51 6.32 -16.80 28.83
N ILE A 52 5.90 -17.95 28.30
CA ILE A 52 5.25 -18.02 26.99
C ILE A 52 3.90 -17.29 27.02
N THR A 53 3.11 -17.46 28.08
CA THR A 53 1.81 -16.77 28.19
C THR A 53 2.00 -15.27 28.39
N GLN A 54 2.97 -14.82 29.19
CA GLN A 54 3.31 -13.40 29.30
C GLN A 54 3.78 -12.82 27.96
N PHE A 55 4.66 -13.52 27.24
CA PHE A 55 5.12 -13.06 25.92
C PHE A 55 3.96 -12.99 24.91
N TYR A 56 3.06 -13.98 24.92
CA TYR A 56 1.86 -13.95 24.09
C TYR A 56 0.94 -12.78 24.45
N VAL A 57 0.67 -12.54 25.73
CA VAL A 57 -0.15 -11.42 26.18
C VAL A 57 0.48 -10.08 25.79
N ILE A 58 1.78 -9.89 26.00
CA ILE A 58 2.48 -8.66 25.61
C ILE A 58 2.40 -8.43 24.10
N THR A 59 2.73 -9.44 23.29
CA THR A 59 2.68 -9.30 21.83
C THR A 59 1.26 -9.07 21.30
N HIS A 60 0.25 -9.64 21.96
CA HIS A 60 -1.16 -9.40 21.63
C HIS A 60 -1.61 -8.00 22.04
N SER A 61 -1.23 -7.52 23.24
CA SER A 61 -1.51 -6.16 23.71
C SER A 61 -0.88 -5.11 22.81
N VAL A 62 0.38 -5.28 22.40
CA VAL A 62 1.06 -4.36 21.46
C VAL A 62 0.35 -4.31 20.10
N LYS A 63 -0.13 -5.46 19.59
CA LYS A 63 -0.92 -5.49 18.34
C LYS A 63 -2.27 -4.78 18.48
N ILE A 64 -2.97 -4.97 19.60
CA ILE A 64 -4.25 -4.31 19.88
C ILE A 64 -4.05 -2.80 20.03
N GLU A 65 -3.00 -2.37 20.71
CA GLU A 65 -2.69 -0.96 20.92
C GLU A 65 -2.28 -0.28 19.61
N ALA A 66 -1.49 -0.94 18.76
CA ALA A 66 -1.23 -0.48 17.41
C ALA A 66 -2.52 -0.37 16.59
N ALA A 67 -3.34 -1.43 16.55
CA ALA A 67 -4.62 -1.43 15.81
C ALA A 67 -5.60 -0.35 16.30
N ASN A 68 -5.63 -0.08 17.62
CA ASN A 68 -6.47 0.97 18.21
C ASN A 68 -5.91 2.38 17.99
N HIS A 69 -4.59 2.54 17.93
CA HIS A 69 -3.97 3.80 17.52
C HIS A 69 -4.28 4.12 16.06
N TYR A 70 -4.23 3.12 15.17
CA TYR A 70 -4.61 3.26 13.77
C TYR A 70 -6.12 3.57 13.60
N SER A 71 -7.01 2.94 14.38
CA SER A 71 -8.46 3.12 14.21
C SER A 71 -9.02 4.45 14.74
N LYS A 72 -8.35 5.08 15.71
CA LYS A 72 -8.77 6.40 16.25
C LYS A 72 -8.40 7.57 15.33
N ASP A 73 -7.39 7.40 14.48
CA ASP A 73 -6.90 8.41 13.53
C ASP A 73 -7.76 8.47 12.25
N GLU A 74 -8.33 7.34 11.82
CA GLU A 74 -9.06 7.22 10.55
C GLU A 74 -10.30 8.13 10.42
N THR A 75 -10.99 8.44 11.51
CA THR A 75 -12.15 9.35 11.47
C THR A 75 -11.78 10.80 11.19
N GLU A 76 -10.55 11.22 11.47
CA GLU A 76 -10.05 12.58 11.20
C GLU A 76 -9.18 12.68 9.94
N LEU A 77 -8.80 11.56 9.33
CA LEU A 77 -8.00 11.58 8.09
C LEU A 77 -8.72 12.36 6.97
N ALA A 78 -7.96 13.23 6.31
CA ALA A 78 -8.38 13.90 5.08
C ALA A 78 -8.55 12.87 3.96
N GLU A 79 -9.62 13.00 3.16
CA GLU A 79 -9.89 12.14 2.01
C GLU A 79 -8.80 12.35 0.93
N LEU A 80 -8.29 11.25 0.35
CA LEU A 80 -7.43 11.30 -0.82
C LEU A 80 -8.22 11.07 -2.10
N TYR A 81 -8.09 11.98 -3.07
CA TYR A 81 -8.64 11.83 -4.41
C TYR A 81 -7.52 11.51 -5.38
N VAL A 82 -7.36 10.23 -5.70
CA VAL A 82 -6.31 9.76 -6.62
C VAL A 82 -6.86 9.74 -8.04
N ILE A 83 -6.34 10.60 -8.91
CA ILE A 83 -6.71 10.66 -10.32
C ILE A 83 -5.76 9.81 -11.13
N THR A 84 -6.27 8.75 -11.74
CA THR A 84 -5.50 7.84 -12.58
C THR A 84 -5.97 7.89 -14.02
N PRO A 85 -5.22 8.51 -14.94
CA PRO A 85 -5.45 8.36 -16.36
C PRO A 85 -5.09 6.94 -16.81
N THR A 86 -5.93 6.32 -17.63
CA THR A 86 -5.63 5.03 -18.26
C THR A 86 -6.15 5.00 -19.70
N PHE A 87 -5.67 4.06 -20.51
CA PHE A 87 -6.09 3.86 -21.88
C PHE A 87 -5.88 2.41 -22.29
N LYS A 88 -6.55 1.99 -23.38
CA LYS A 88 -6.47 0.62 -23.89
C LYS A 88 -5.04 0.30 -24.40
N LYS A 89 -4.36 -0.60 -23.71
CA LYS A 89 -3.06 -1.22 -24.05
C LYS A 89 -3.02 -2.66 -23.51
N PRO A 90 -2.17 -3.56 -24.04
CA PRO A 90 -2.05 -4.94 -23.52
C PRO A 90 -1.79 -5.01 -22.01
N GLU A 91 -1.05 -4.05 -21.48
CA GLU A 91 -0.68 -3.97 -20.06
C GLU A 91 -1.78 -3.32 -19.20
N GLN A 92 -2.82 -2.72 -19.76
CA GLN A 92 -3.78 -1.89 -19.01
C GLN A 92 -4.36 -2.62 -17.79
N ILE A 93 -4.79 -3.86 -17.98
CA ILE A 93 -5.40 -4.66 -16.93
C ILE A 93 -4.40 -5.02 -15.82
N PRO A 94 -3.21 -5.58 -16.10
CA PRO A 94 -2.23 -5.83 -15.04
C PRO A 94 -1.78 -4.55 -14.31
N GLU A 95 -1.64 -3.42 -15.00
CA GLU A 95 -1.30 -2.12 -14.37
C GLU A 95 -2.37 -1.70 -13.35
N LEU A 96 -3.64 -1.70 -13.75
CA LEU A 96 -4.74 -1.39 -12.84
C LEU A 96 -4.88 -2.41 -11.71
N VAL A 97 -4.57 -3.68 -11.96
CA VAL A 97 -4.61 -4.73 -10.91
C VAL A 97 -3.60 -4.42 -9.83
N ARG A 98 -2.32 -4.16 -10.15
CA ARG A 98 -1.30 -3.88 -9.14
C ARG A 98 -1.55 -2.56 -8.43
N LEU A 99 -1.92 -1.50 -9.15
CA LEU A 99 -2.23 -0.20 -8.55
C LEU A 99 -3.41 -0.33 -7.58
N SER A 100 -4.48 -1.01 -7.98
CA SER A 100 -5.64 -1.23 -7.10
C SER A 100 -5.31 -2.03 -5.84
N GLN A 101 -4.33 -2.94 -5.89
CA GLN A 101 -3.88 -3.70 -4.73
C GLN A 101 -3.11 -2.81 -3.74
N THR A 102 -2.29 -1.88 -4.24
CA THR A 102 -1.65 -0.86 -3.39
C THR A 102 -2.70 0.06 -2.76
N LEU A 103 -3.63 0.59 -3.57
CA LEU A 103 -4.65 1.55 -3.08
C LEU A 103 -5.64 0.93 -2.09
N LEU A 104 -5.86 -0.38 -2.11
CA LEU A 104 -6.67 -1.09 -1.12
C LEU A 104 -6.10 -1.02 0.30
N LEU A 105 -4.80 -0.74 0.45
CA LEU A 105 -4.14 -0.59 1.75
C LEU A 105 -4.37 0.79 2.37
N ILE A 106 -5.01 1.70 1.63
CA ILE A 106 -5.07 3.12 1.95
C ILE A 106 -6.48 3.49 2.43
N PRO A 107 -6.69 3.86 3.71
CA PRO A 107 -8.00 4.23 4.22
C PRO A 107 -8.48 5.57 3.64
N LYS A 108 -9.79 5.88 3.63
CA LYS A 108 -10.33 7.18 3.14
C LYS A 108 -9.69 7.66 1.83
N LEU A 109 -9.84 6.84 0.79
CA LEU A 109 -9.35 7.13 -0.54
C LEU A 109 -10.46 6.92 -1.56
N THR A 110 -10.61 7.90 -2.44
CA THR A 110 -11.49 7.89 -3.60
C THR A 110 -10.64 7.82 -4.86
N TRP A 111 -10.68 6.67 -5.54
CA TRP A 111 -9.92 6.45 -6.76
C TRP A 111 -10.72 6.84 -8.00
N LEU A 112 -10.26 7.87 -8.71
CA LEU A 112 -10.86 8.37 -9.94
C LEU A 112 -10.12 7.75 -11.13
N VAL A 113 -10.63 6.62 -11.60
CA VAL A 113 -10.13 5.93 -12.80
C VAL A 113 -10.76 6.57 -14.01
N VAL A 114 -9.96 7.25 -14.82
CA VAL A 114 -10.43 8.00 -15.97
C VAL A 114 -9.82 7.42 -17.23
N GLU A 115 -10.65 6.87 -18.11
CA GLU A 115 -10.19 6.20 -19.33
C GLU A 115 -10.27 7.11 -20.58
N ASP A 116 -9.22 7.08 -21.41
CA ASP A 116 -9.20 7.68 -22.74
C ASP A 116 -9.99 6.78 -23.70
N GLY A 117 -11.32 6.88 -23.60
CA GLY A 117 -12.27 6.07 -24.36
C GLY A 117 -13.63 6.76 -24.45
N TYR A 118 -14.40 6.39 -25.47
CA TYR A 118 -15.78 6.86 -25.66
C TYR A 118 -16.80 5.98 -24.93
N GLU A 119 -16.42 4.76 -24.59
CA GLU A 119 -17.26 3.77 -23.94
C GLU A 119 -16.46 3.10 -22.81
N LYS A 120 -17.18 2.60 -21.81
CA LYS A 120 -16.58 1.85 -20.72
C LYS A 120 -16.10 0.49 -21.24
N ASN A 121 -14.93 0.10 -20.76
CA ASN A 121 -14.31 -1.19 -21.00
C ASN A 121 -14.75 -2.17 -19.90
N ASP A 122 -15.50 -3.20 -20.28
CA ASP A 122 -16.02 -4.22 -19.36
C ASP A 122 -14.92 -4.86 -18.50
N ARG A 123 -13.70 -4.97 -19.02
CA ARG A 123 -12.57 -5.56 -18.29
C ARG A 123 -12.06 -4.65 -17.20
N VAL A 124 -11.95 -3.34 -17.50
CA VAL A 124 -11.60 -2.34 -16.49
C VAL A 124 -12.67 -2.35 -15.40
N GLU A 125 -13.95 -2.34 -15.79
CA GLU A 125 -15.05 -2.40 -14.83
C GLU A 125 -15.03 -3.68 -13.99
N ALA A 126 -14.71 -4.83 -14.57
CA ALA A 126 -14.55 -6.09 -13.86
C ALA A 126 -13.34 -6.10 -12.89
N VAL A 127 -12.25 -5.39 -13.20
CA VAL A 127 -11.15 -5.19 -12.24
C VAL A 127 -11.64 -4.38 -11.06
N LEU A 128 -12.28 -3.24 -11.30
CA LEU A 128 -12.73 -2.31 -10.26
C LEU A 128 -13.81 -2.92 -9.35
N LYS A 129 -14.82 -3.59 -9.93
CA LYS A 129 -15.89 -4.26 -9.18
C LYS A 129 -15.40 -5.32 -8.20
N ARG A 130 -14.25 -5.95 -8.46
CA ARG A 130 -13.65 -6.96 -7.56
C ARG A 130 -12.90 -6.35 -6.37
N LYS A 131 -12.66 -5.04 -6.35
CA LYS A 131 -11.91 -4.35 -5.27
C LYS A 131 -12.85 -3.88 -4.18
N ILE A 132 -13.46 -4.86 -3.48
CA ILE A 132 -14.34 -4.58 -2.35
C ILE A 132 -13.56 -3.76 -1.31
N GLY A 133 -14.15 -2.65 -0.85
CA GLY A 133 -13.54 -1.73 0.10
C GLY A 133 -12.82 -0.53 -0.53
N LEU A 134 -12.50 -0.56 -1.82
CA LEU A 134 -11.94 0.61 -2.52
C LEU A 134 -13.06 1.47 -3.10
N ASN A 135 -13.21 2.70 -2.61
CA ASN A 135 -14.14 3.65 -3.22
C ASN A 135 -13.57 4.14 -4.55
N TYR A 136 -14.25 3.86 -5.67
CA TYR A 136 -13.79 4.29 -6.98
C TYR A 136 -14.88 4.96 -7.80
N ARG A 137 -14.48 5.78 -8.78
CA ARG A 137 -15.34 6.29 -9.85
C ARG A 137 -14.68 5.99 -11.17
N TYR A 138 -15.44 5.37 -12.06
CA TYR A 138 -14.99 5.06 -13.41
C TYR A 138 -15.58 6.04 -14.42
N LEU A 139 -14.72 6.91 -14.93
CA LEU A 139 -15.05 8.05 -15.80
C LEU A 139 -14.43 7.87 -17.19
N LEU A 140 -15.04 8.54 -18.18
CA LEU A 140 -14.56 8.56 -19.56
C LEU A 140 -14.15 9.99 -19.94
N ALA A 141 -13.02 10.12 -20.61
CA ALA A 141 -12.49 11.40 -21.08
C ALA A 141 -11.62 11.20 -22.34
N PRO A 142 -12.26 10.99 -23.52
CA PRO A 142 -11.52 10.76 -24.74
C PRO A 142 -10.62 11.95 -25.08
N MET A 143 -9.38 11.67 -25.46
CA MET A 143 -8.44 12.68 -25.96
C MET A 143 -9.06 13.40 -27.15
N PRO A 144 -9.10 14.75 -27.15
CA PRO A 144 -9.62 15.51 -28.27
C PRO A 144 -8.94 15.16 -29.60
N GLU A 145 -9.71 15.06 -30.67
CA GLU A 145 -9.25 14.55 -31.97
C GLU A 145 -8.06 15.32 -32.55
N LYS A 146 -8.03 16.64 -32.36
CA LYS A 146 -6.90 17.50 -32.75
C LYS A 146 -5.54 17.07 -32.17
N TYR A 147 -5.53 16.45 -30.99
CA TYR A 147 -4.30 15.96 -30.36
C TYR A 147 -4.05 14.48 -30.69
N ARG A 148 -5.13 13.71 -30.86
CA ARG A 148 -5.06 12.29 -31.23
C ARG A 148 -4.40 12.08 -32.58
N ASN A 149 -4.71 12.94 -33.56
CA ASN A 149 -4.20 12.87 -34.93
C ASN A 149 -2.93 13.70 -35.16
N SER A 150 -2.37 14.31 -34.11
CA SER A 150 -1.13 15.10 -34.21
C SER A 150 0.07 14.20 -34.52
N SER A 151 0.95 14.70 -35.40
CA SER A 151 2.28 14.13 -35.66
C SER A 151 3.33 14.53 -34.61
N TYR A 152 3.02 15.54 -33.79
CA TYR A 152 3.86 15.97 -32.66
C TYR A 152 3.63 15.09 -31.43
N ALA A 153 4.46 15.29 -30.39
CA ALA A 153 4.28 14.65 -29.10
C ALA A 153 2.85 14.86 -28.57
N LYS A 154 2.20 13.75 -28.20
CA LYS A 154 0.79 13.76 -27.76
C LYS A 154 0.72 14.04 -26.25
N PRO A 155 -0.11 15.00 -25.80
CA PRO A 155 -0.33 15.28 -24.39
C PRO A 155 -1.20 14.20 -23.75
N LYS A 156 -0.59 13.05 -23.41
CA LYS A 156 -1.28 11.86 -22.92
C LYS A 156 -1.88 12.11 -21.54
N GLY A 157 -3.10 11.61 -21.33
CA GLY A 157 -3.79 11.70 -20.04
C GLY A 157 -4.32 13.09 -19.65
N VAL A 158 -4.10 14.14 -20.44
CA VAL A 158 -4.54 15.51 -20.08
C VAL A 158 -6.07 15.63 -19.98
N SER A 159 -6.82 15.05 -20.93
CA SER A 159 -8.29 15.00 -20.86
C SER A 159 -8.77 14.28 -19.61
N ASN A 160 -8.12 13.18 -19.28
CA ASN A 160 -8.41 12.32 -18.15
C ASN A 160 -8.17 13.05 -16.82
N ARG A 161 -6.99 13.67 -16.65
CA ARG A 161 -6.65 14.45 -15.46
C ARG A 161 -7.61 15.62 -15.27
N ASN A 162 -7.93 16.35 -16.35
CA ASN A 162 -8.91 17.43 -16.30
C ASN A 162 -10.32 16.96 -15.94
N LYS A 163 -10.74 15.77 -16.40
CA LYS A 163 -12.04 15.20 -16.00
C LYS A 163 -12.05 14.80 -14.52
N GLY A 164 -10.93 14.31 -14.00
CA GLY A 164 -10.74 14.10 -12.56
C GLY A 164 -10.88 15.40 -11.76
N LEU A 165 -10.21 16.47 -12.21
CA LEU A 165 -10.33 17.81 -11.60
C LEU A 165 -11.77 18.35 -11.64
N GLU A 166 -12.49 18.15 -12.75
CA GLU A 166 -13.91 18.51 -12.87
C GLU A 166 -14.77 17.74 -11.86
N TRP A 167 -14.51 16.44 -11.69
CA TRP A 167 -15.22 15.62 -10.71
C TRP A 167 -14.96 16.12 -9.28
N ILE A 168 -13.70 16.37 -8.93
CA ILE A 168 -13.32 16.90 -7.60
C ILE A 168 -14.02 18.24 -7.35
N ARG A 169 -13.98 19.17 -8.31
CA ARG A 169 -14.66 20.47 -8.19
C ARG A 169 -16.16 20.37 -7.92
N LYS A 170 -16.79 19.32 -8.46
CA LYS A 170 -18.23 19.13 -8.35
C LYS A 170 -18.65 18.41 -7.07
N TYR A 171 -17.82 17.52 -6.55
CA TYR A 171 -18.23 16.57 -5.51
C TYR A 171 -17.40 16.61 -4.23
N ALA A 172 -16.18 17.15 -4.26
CA ALA A 172 -15.31 17.24 -3.10
C ALA A 172 -15.38 18.63 -2.46
N GLN A 173 -15.30 18.68 -1.13
CA GLN A 173 -15.26 19.95 -0.36
C GLN A 173 -13.90 20.20 0.28
N ASN A 174 -13.23 19.13 0.71
CA ASN A 174 -11.92 19.13 1.37
C ASN A 174 -11.16 17.86 1.01
N GLY A 175 -9.88 17.82 1.34
CA GLY A 175 -9.01 16.66 1.14
C GLY A 175 -7.77 16.99 0.34
N VAL A 176 -7.11 15.96 -0.19
CA VAL A 176 -5.92 16.11 -1.05
C VAL A 176 -6.13 15.37 -2.35
N LEU A 177 -5.80 16.01 -3.46
CA LEU A 177 -5.76 15.36 -4.77
C LEU A 177 -4.33 14.99 -5.14
N TYR A 178 -4.21 13.86 -5.82
CA TYR A 178 -2.93 13.34 -6.29
C TYR A 178 -3.10 12.72 -7.68
N PHE A 179 -2.18 13.03 -8.60
CA PHE A 179 -2.15 12.41 -9.92
C PHE A 179 -1.28 11.17 -9.87
N ALA A 180 -1.86 10.01 -10.18
CA ALA A 180 -1.17 8.74 -10.14
C ALA A 180 -1.38 7.99 -11.46
N ASP A 181 -0.38 8.02 -12.34
CA ASP A 181 -0.38 7.25 -13.58
C ASP A 181 -0.41 5.74 -13.29
N ASP A 182 -1.04 4.97 -14.19
CA ASP A 182 -1.34 3.55 -13.95
C ASP A 182 -0.10 2.64 -13.91
N ASP A 183 1.03 3.11 -14.45
CA ASP A 183 2.26 2.35 -14.61
C ASP A 183 3.37 2.72 -13.62
N ASN A 184 3.20 3.72 -12.78
CA ASN A 184 4.20 4.05 -11.75
C ASN A 184 4.14 3.07 -10.56
N THR A 185 5.15 3.12 -9.68
CA THR A 185 5.19 2.36 -8.43
C THR A 185 5.12 3.32 -7.25
N TYR A 186 4.22 3.04 -6.30
CA TYR A 186 3.97 3.89 -5.13
C TYR A 186 4.20 3.10 -3.85
N ASP A 187 4.99 3.65 -2.94
CA ASP A 187 5.02 3.19 -1.55
C ASP A 187 3.71 3.58 -0.85
N VAL A 188 3.25 2.75 0.09
CA VAL A 188 2.07 3.06 0.92
C VAL A 188 2.32 4.31 1.76
N GLU A 189 3.55 4.52 2.23
CA GLU A 189 3.94 5.67 3.05
C GLU A 189 3.72 7.00 2.32
N LEU A 190 3.86 7.03 1.00
CA LEU A 190 3.56 8.22 0.19
C LEU A 190 2.15 8.75 0.47
N PHE A 191 1.17 7.86 0.53
CA PHE A 191 -0.23 8.24 0.74
C PHE A 191 -0.47 8.75 2.17
N HIS A 192 0.32 8.32 3.15
CA HIS A 192 0.28 8.89 4.50
C HIS A 192 0.93 10.28 4.54
N GLU A 193 2.04 10.47 3.83
CA GLU A 193 2.71 11.77 3.70
C GLU A 193 1.82 12.81 3.02
N ILE A 194 1.31 12.53 1.81
CA ILE A 194 0.60 13.55 1.02
C ILE A 194 -0.72 14.01 1.66
N ARG A 195 -1.34 13.23 2.56
CA ARG A 195 -2.52 13.68 3.34
C ARG A 195 -2.25 14.94 4.17
N LYS A 196 -0.99 15.21 4.49
CA LYS A 196 -0.57 16.38 5.27
C LYS A 196 -0.61 17.67 4.43
N THR A 197 -0.88 17.58 3.13
CA THR A 197 -0.92 18.73 2.20
C THR A 197 -2.03 19.71 2.57
N LYS A 198 -1.67 20.98 2.73
CA LYS A 198 -2.54 22.12 3.05
C LYS A 198 -2.72 23.07 1.87
N THR A 199 -1.73 23.17 0.99
CA THR A 199 -1.79 23.96 -0.25
C THR A 199 -1.29 23.11 -1.42
N VAL A 200 0.03 23.02 -1.58
CA VAL A 200 0.73 22.16 -2.51
C VAL A 200 1.90 21.55 -1.74
N SER A 201 2.14 20.25 -1.94
CA SER A 201 3.35 19.58 -1.48
C SER A 201 4.20 19.16 -2.65
N LEU A 202 5.52 19.16 -2.45
CA LEU A 202 6.52 18.68 -3.40
C LEU A 202 7.40 17.63 -2.73
N PHE A 203 7.80 16.62 -3.48
CA PHE A 203 8.63 15.51 -2.99
C PHE A 203 9.37 14.78 -4.13
N PRO A 204 10.42 13.99 -3.83
CA PRO A 204 11.23 13.32 -4.84
C PRO A 204 10.50 12.19 -5.57
N VAL A 205 10.85 12.00 -6.85
CA VAL A 205 10.40 10.89 -7.69
C VAL A 205 11.63 10.18 -8.29
N GLY A 206 11.72 8.87 -8.10
CA GLY A 206 12.80 8.05 -8.65
C GLY A 206 12.53 7.58 -10.08
N LEU A 207 13.60 7.19 -10.79
CA LEU A 207 13.57 6.64 -12.15
C LEU A 207 12.93 7.57 -13.20
N VAL A 208 13.05 8.88 -12.99
CA VAL A 208 12.59 9.91 -13.92
C VAL A 208 13.72 10.34 -14.85
N THR A 209 13.43 10.41 -16.16
CA THR A 209 14.39 10.83 -17.21
C THR A 209 15.70 10.01 -17.19
N GLU A 210 16.76 10.53 -17.81
CA GLU A 210 18.09 9.91 -17.79
C GLU A 210 18.84 10.15 -16.47
N LEU A 211 18.45 11.16 -15.68
CA LEU A 211 19.09 11.45 -14.39
C LEU A 211 18.64 10.51 -13.27
N GLY A 212 17.55 9.76 -13.47
CA GLY A 212 17.02 8.81 -12.50
C GLY A 212 16.35 9.45 -11.27
N LEU A 213 16.22 10.78 -11.24
CA LEU A 213 15.65 11.54 -10.13
C LEU A 213 15.05 12.85 -10.63
N SER A 214 13.84 13.15 -10.16
CA SER A 214 13.20 14.47 -10.21
C SER A 214 12.89 14.88 -8.78
N SER A 215 13.38 16.03 -8.31
CA SER A 215 13.27 16.39 -6.89
C SER A 215 13.40 17.90 -6.64
N PRO A 216 12.68 18.46 -5.66
CA PRO A 216 13.04 19.75 -5.08
C PRO A 216 14.40 19.66 -4.39
N ILE A 217 15.28 20.64 -4.64
CA ILE A 217 16.50 20.86 -3.87
C ILE A 217 16.13 21.67 -2.64
N VAL A 218 16.47 21.14 -1.46
CA VAL A 218 16.15 21.77 -0.18
C VAL A 218 17.38 21.90 0.70
N GLU A 219 17.41 22.94 1.53
CA GLU A 219 18.36 23.10 2.63
C GLU A 219 17.58 23.48 3.89
N ASN A 220 17.84 22.78 5.00
CA ASN A 220 17.09 22.96 6.25
C ASN A 220 15.56 22.89 6.04
N CYS A 221 15.11 21.95 5.20
CA CYS A 221 13.71 21.76 4.80
C CYS A 221 13.07 22.95 4.05
N LYS A 222 13.88 23.89 3.54
CA LYS A 222 13.41 25.01 2.72
C LYS A 222 13.81 24.81 1.27
N PHE A 223 12.87 25.05 0.37
CA PHE A 223 13.09 25.00 -1.07
C PHE A 223 14.17 26.00 -1.51
N ILE A 224 15.09 25.53 -2.36
CA ILE A 224 16.11 26.34 -3.04
C ILE A 224 15.85 26.37 -4.55
N ASP A 225 15.79 25.20 -5.17
CA ASP A 225 15.64 25.04 -6.63
C ASP A 225 15.14 23.62 -6.94
N PHE A 226 15.22 23.18 -8.18
CA PHE A 226 14.85 21.83 -8.63
C PHE A 226 16.03 21.08 -9.23
N TYR A 227 16.00 19.76 -9.07
CA TYR A 227 16.85 18.80 -9.76
C TYR A 227 15.97 17.93 -10.66
N ASP A 228 16.09 18.06 -11.97
CA ASP A 228 15.29 17.31 -12.95
C ASP A 228 16.03 17.20 -14.28
N GLY A 229 15.86 16.09 -15.00
CA GLY A 229 16.55 15.84 -16.28
C GLY A 229 16.00 16.65 -17.46
N TRP A 230 14.88 17.34 -17.30
CA TRP A 230 14.26 18.14 -18.34
C TRP A 230 13.82 19.52 -17.84
N ILE A 231 14.76 20.45 -17.70
CA ILE A 231 14.39 21.79 -17.19
C ILE A 231 13.54 22.56 -18.20
N GLY A 232 13.92 22.61 -19.49
CA GLY A 232 13.10 23.15 -20.58
C GLY A 232 12.55 24.58 -20.38
N GLY A 233 13.13 25.40 -19.50
CA GLY A 233 12.57 26.71 -19.12
C GLY A 233 11.29 26.65 -18.28
N ARG A 234 10.94 25.46 -17.76
CA ARG A 234 9.82 25.25 -16.83
C ARG A 234 10.09 26.00 -15.53
N LYS A 235 9.04 26.59 -14.93
CA LYS A 235 9.08 27.18 -13.58
C LYS A 235 8.99 26.08 -12.53
N PHE A 236 8.26 25.01 -12.84
CA PHE A 236 8.15 23.82 -12.01
C PHE A 236 8.62 22.59 -12.81
N PRO A 237 9.94 22.40 -12.96
CA PRO A 237 10.50 21.20 -13.56
C PRO A 237 10.40 20.02 -12.57
N VAL A 238 9.20 19.45 -12.47
CA VAL A 238 8.89 18.26 -11.67
C VAL A 238 8.20 17.21 -12.53
N ASP A 239 8.23 15.97 -12.08
CA ASP A 239 7.38 14.89 -12.60
C ASP A 239 5.94 14.99 -12.07
N MET A 240 4.97 14.45 -12.82
CA MET A 240 3.55 14.45 -12.46
C MET A 240 3.29 13.79 -11.09
N ALA A 241 4.07 12.76 -10.75
CA ALA A 241 3.96 12.05 -9.49
C ALA A 241 4.64 12.79 -8.33
N GLY A 242 5.35 13.90 -8.56
CA GLY A 242 6.18 14.58 -7.56
C GLY A 242 5.46 15.61 -6.69
N PHE A 243 4.13 15.73 -6.81
CA PHE A 243 3.38 16.74 -6.08
C PHE A 243 1.95 16.30 -5.74
N ALA A 244 1.40 16.87 -4.67
CA ALA A 244 -0.02 16.76 -4.33
C ALA A 244 -0.61 18.15 -4.04
N VAL A 245 -1.94 18.30 -4.16
CA VAL A 245 -2.61 19.59 -4.01
C VAL A 245 -3.81 19.46 -3.07
N SER A 246 -3.99 20.40 -2.16
CA SER A 246 -5.21 20.48 -1.34
C SER A 246 -6.42 20.74 -2.25
N VAL A 247 -7.52 20.03 -1.99
CA VAL A 247 -8.78 20.24 -2.70
C VAL A 247 -9.27 21.67 -2.48
N GLU A 248 -9.25 22.18 -1.26
CA GLU A 248 -9.63 23.56 -0.91
C GLU A 248 -8.79 24.59 -1.67
N PHE A 249 -7.49 24.33 -1.78
CA PHE A 249 -6.58 25.17 -2.56
C PHE A 249 -6.94 25.14 -4.05
N LEU A 250 -7.25 23.98 -4.62
CA LEU A 250 -7.74 23.87 -6.00
C LEU A 250 -9.08 24.60 -6.21
N LEU A 251 -10.04 24.44 -5.30
CA LEU A 251 -11.39 25.02 -5.41
C LEU A 251 -11.35 26.55 -5.45
N SER A 252 -10.43 27.16 -4.70
CA SER A 252 -10.20 28.61 -4.73
C SER A 252 -9.48 29.10 -5.99
N ARG A 253 -9.01 28.20 -6.88
CA ARG A 253 -8.48 28.50 -8.22
C ARG A 253 -9.34 27.80 -9.29
N PRO A 254 -10.54 28.30 -9.60
CA PRO A 254 -11.50 27.62 -10.47
C PRO A 254 -10.98 27.42 -11.91
N ASN A 255 -10.02 28.24 -12.35
CA ASN A 255 -9.44 28.17 -13.68
C ASN A 255 -8.24 27.21 -13.79
N ALA A 256 -7.75 26.66 -12.67
CA ALA A 256 -6.57 25.79 -12.67
C ALA A 256 -6.85 24.49 -13.44
N LYS A 257 -6.04 24.15 -14.43
CA LYS A 257 -6.26 22.96 -15.25
C LYS A 257 -4.98 22.53 -15.93
N MET A 258 -4.93 21.25 -16.27
CA MET A 258 -3.83 20.68 -17.02
C MET A 258 -3.87 21.21 -18.46
N PRO A 259 -2.80 21.87 -18.96
CA PRO A 259 -2.76 22.34 -20.35
C PRO A 259 -2.55 21.15 -21.29
N TYR A 260 -3.03 21.27 -22.53
CA TYR A 260 -2.74 20.30 -23.59
C TYR A 260 -1.43 20.66 -24.31
N THR A 261 -0.34 20.70 -23.55
CA THR A 261 0.98 21.08 -24.04
C THR A 261 1.98 20.01 -23.59
N ALA A 262 2.39 19.14 -24.52
CA ALA A 262 3.29 18.02 -24.23
C ALA A 262 4.63 18.50 -23.66
N GLY A 263 5.04 17.92 -22.52
CA GLY A 263 6.24 18.28 -21.77
C GLY A 263 6.10 19.50 -20.87
N TYR A 264 4.91 20.12 -20.82
CA TYR A 264 4.60 21.30 -19.98
C TYR A 264 3.30 21.12 -19.21
N GLU A 265 2.79 19.89 -19.11
CA GLU A 265 1.60 19.55 -18.35
C GLU A 265 1.72 20.00 -16.89
N GLU A 266 2.72 19.49 -16.17
CA GLU A 266 2.98 19.76 -14.75
C GLU A 266 3.24 21.24 -14.52
N ASP A 267 4.14 21.82 -15.31
CA ASP A 267 4.52 23.23 -15.22
C ASP A 267 3.31 24.14 -15.40
N GLY A 268 2.50 23.90 -16.43
CA GLY A 268 1.33 24.72 -16.69
C GLY A 268 0.20 24.51 -15.66
N PHE A 269 0.03 23.29 -15.13
CA PHE A 269 -0.93 23.06 -14.05
C PHE A 269 -0.51 23.81 -12.77
N LEU A 270 0.73 23.67 -12.32
CA LEU A 270 1.22 24.36 -11.12
C LEU A 270 1.23 25.89 -11.29
N ARG A 271 1.57 26.40 -12.47
CA ARG A 271 1.39 27.84 -12.80
C ARG A 271 -0.06 28.28 -12.74
N SER A 272 -1.00 27.44 -13.14
CA SER A 272 -2.43 27.76 -13.11
C SER A 272 -3.00 27.87 -11.69
N LEU A 273 -2.24 27.45 -10.67
CA LEU A 273 -2.54 27.65 -9.24
C LEU A 273 -2.05 29.01 -8.69
N ALA A 274 -1.64 29.94 -9.57
CA ALA A 274 -1.20 31.29 -9.22
C ALA A 274 -2.10 31.95 -8.12
N PRO A 275 -1.50 32.70 -7.17
CA PRO A 275 -0.10 33.14 -7.11
C PRO A 275 0.86 32.13 -6.43
N PHE A 276 0.63 30.82 -6.56
CA PHE A 276 1.53 29.78 -6.03
C PHE A 276 2.97 29.87 -6.55
N GLU A 277 3.93 29.77 -5.63
CA GLU A 277 5.37 29.66 -5.88
C GLU A 277 5.93 28.40 -5.18
N ALA A 278 6.98 27.79 -5.74
CA ALA A 278 7.57 26.55 -5.22
C ALA A 278 8.09 26.69 -3.77
N LYS A 279 8.56 27.88 -3.41
CA LYS A 279 9.01 28.22 -2.05
C LYS A 279 7.91 28.14 -0.98
N ASP A 280 6.64 28.21 -1.40
CA ASP A 280 5.47 28.17 -0.52
C ASP A 280 4.93 26.73 -0.36
N ALA A 281 5.52 25.76 -1.06
CA ALA A 281 5.11 24.36 -0.98
C ALA A 281 5.63 23.67 0.28
N GLN A 282 4.89 22.67 0.74
CA GLN A 282 5.35 21.77 1.81
C GLN A 282 6.32 20.74 1.24
N MET A 283 7.54 20.68 1.78
CA MET A 283 8.53 19.66 1.44
C MET A 283 8.21 18.37 2.22
N LEU A 284 7.64 17.37 1.55
CA LEU A 284 7.28 16.09 2.17
C LEU A 284 8.37 15.03 1.93
N ALA A 285 8.12 13.79 2.38
CA ALA A 285 9.07 12.67 2.31
C ALA A 285 10.37 13.00 3.07
N SER A 286 10.23 13.27 4.37
CA SER A 286 11.33 13.64 5.27
C SER A 286 12.17 14.80 4.74
N CYS A 287 11.51 15.90 4.36
CA CYS A 287 12.13 17.05 3.70
C CYS A 287 12.88 16.66 2.43
N CYS A 288 12.21 15.92 1.54
CA CYS A 288 12.74 15.47 0.26
C CYS A 288 14.01 14.60 0.36
N SER A 289 14.22 13.91 1.49
CA SER A 289 15.33 12.97 1.67
C SER A 289 14.96 11.52 1.39
N GLU A 290 13.66 11.22 1.19
CA GLU A 290 13.15 9.89 0.89
C GLU A 290 12.46 9.86 -0.49
N ILE A 291 12.63 8.75 -1.21
CA ILE A 291 11.93 8.48 -2.48
C ILE A 291 10.82 7.47 -2.18
N LEU A 292 9.56 7.90 -2.27
CA LEU A 292 8.38 7.09 -1.98
C LEU A 292 7.54 6.78 -3.23
N VAL A 293 8.00 7.25 -4.39
CA VAL A 293 7.36 7.02 -5.69
C VAL A 293 8.40 6.90 -6.80
N TRP A 294 8.13 6.01 -7.76
CA TRP A 294 9.01 5.76 -8.90
C TRP A 294 8.23 5.79 -10.20
N HIS A 295 8.77 6.50 -11.19
CA HIS A 295 8.23 6.58 -12.54
C HIS A 295 8.61 5.32 -13.36
N THR A 296 8.16 4.16 -12.90
CA THR A 296 8.31 2.89 -13.59
C THR A 296 7.45 2.85 -14.85
N ARG A 297 7.86 2.00 -15.81
CA ARG A 297 7.12 1.77 -17.06
C ARG A 297 7.23 0.31 -17.43
N THR A 298 6.09 -0.33 -17.70
CA THR A 298 6.10 -1.68 -18.26
C THR A 298 6.63 -1.64 -19.70
N VAL A 299 7.45 -2.61 -20.06
CA VAL A 299 7.93 -2.78 -21.44
C VAL A 299 6.73 -2.96 -22.36
N HIS A 300 6.68 -2.19 -23.45
CA HIS A 300 5.58 -2.24 -24.40
C HIS A 300 5.48 -3.62 -25.07
N THR A 301 4.31 -4.25 -24.95
CA THR A 301 3.97 -5.51 -25.59
C THR A 301 3.08 -5.24 -26.80
N SER A 302 3.34 -5.95 -27.90
CA SER A 302 2.42 -5.92 -29.04
C SER A 302 1.14 -6.70 -28.71
N PRO A 303 -0.03 -6.32 -29.27
CA PRO A 303 -1.25 -7.09 -29.15
C PRO A 303 -1.04 -8.58 -29.44
N ALA A 304 -1.70 -9.44 -28.65
CA ALA A 304 -1.48 -10.88 -28.75
C ALA A 304 -1.92 -11.43 -30.12
N LYS A 305 -1.04 -12.18 -30.79
CA LYS A 305 -1.38 -12.89 -32.03
C LYS A 305 -2.28 -14.09 -31.70
N ARG A 306 -3.38 -14.25 -32.46
CA ARG A 306 -4.23 -15.44 -32.39
C ARG A 306 -3.67 -16.53 -33.30
N ASN A 307 -3.65 -17.77 -32.82
CA ASN A 307 -3.25 -18.94 -33.60
C ASN A 307 -4.46 -19.86 -33.85
N ASN A 308 -4.27 -20.93 -34.61
CA ASN A 308 -5.35 -21.85 -34.99
C ASN A 308 -5.89 -22.68 -33.82
N LEU A 309 -5.24 -22.69 -32.65
CA LEU A 309 -5.69 -23.47 -31.49
C LEU A 309 -7.05 -23.02 -31.00
N THR A 310 -7.39 -21.74 -31.17
CA THR A 310 -8.72 -21.21 -30.81
C THR A 310 -9.83 -21.86 -31.62
N TYR A 311 -9.56 -22.14 -32.89
CA TYR A 311 -10.52 -22.81 -33.76
C TYR A 311 -10.58 -24.32 -33.45
N VAL A 312 -9.43 -24.94 -33.24
CA VAL A 312 -9.32 -26.37 -32.87
C VAL A 312 -10.03 -26.66 -31.56
N TYR A 313 -9.83 -25.80 -30.55
CA TYR A 313 -10.42 -25.92 -29.21
C TYR A 313 -11.55 -24.91 -28.99
N LYS A 314 -12.41 -24.71 -30.00
CA LYS A 314 -13.52 -23.72 -29.95
C LYS A 314 -14.54 -23.93 -28.84
N ASN A 315 -14.64 -25.15 -28.30
CA ASN A 315 -15.53 -25.49 -27.18
C ASN A 315 -14.81 -25.49 -25.82
N SER A 316 -13.55 -25.05 -25.77
CA SER A 316 -12.78 -24.91 -24.53
C SER A 316 -12.92 -23.51 -23.93
N ASN A 317 -12.21 -23.23 -22.85
CA ASN A 317 -12.05 -21.89 -22.28
C ASN A 317 -11.16 -20.96 -23.14
N LEU A 318 -10.39 -21.49 -24.10
CA LEU A 318 -9.39 -20.72 -24.84
C LEU A 318 -9.98 -19.54 -25.65
N PRO A 319 -11.11 -19.67 -26.38
CA PRO A 319 -11.72 -18.54 -27.08
C PRO A 319 -12.09 -17.39 -26.14
N THR A 320 -12.72 -17.71 -25.00
CA THR A 320 -13.06 -16.71 -23.97
C THR A 320 -11.80 -16.03 -23.43
N LEU A 321 -10.74 -16.79 -23.10
CA LEU A 321 -9.49 -16.19 -22.60
C LEU A 321 -8.81 -15.29 -23.64
N GLN A 322 -8.87 -15.65 -24.93
CA GLN A 322 -8.32 -14.81 -26.00
C GLN A 322 -9.14 -13.56 -26.30
N GLU A 323 -10.43 -13.57 -25.97
CA GLU A 323 -11.21 -12.34 -25.97
C GLU A 323 -10.75 -11.41 -24.84
N LEU A 324 -10.25 -11.93 -23.71
CA LEU A 324 -9.82 -11.17 -22.54
C LEU A 324 -8.43 -10.50 -22.64
N ILE A 325 -7.59 -10.90 -23.60
CA ILE A 325 -6.31 -10.24 -23.88
C ILE A 325 -6.45 -9.20 -25.01
N VAL A 326 -5.72 -8.08 -24.94
CA VAL A 326 -5.77 -6.99 -25.92
C VAL A 326 -4.74 -7.20 -27.01
#